data_AF-A0A2A2JFV8-F1
#
_entry.id   AF-A0A2A2JFV8-F1
#
_cell.length_a   1.000
_cell.length_b   1.000
_cell.length_c   1.000
_cell.angle_alpha   90.00
_cell.angle_beta   90.00
_cell.angle_gamma   90.00
#
_symmetry.space_group_name_H-M   'P 1'
#
loop_
_entity.id
_entity.type
_entity.pdbx_description
1 polymer ?
#
loop_
_entity_poly.entity_id
_entity_poly.type
_entity_poly.pdbx_seq_one_letter_code
_entity_poly.pdbx_strand_id
1 'polypeptide(L)'
;MADFSNVTEDCTVITGSMVITNMNDIGPTYEEITKMLSNVEEIPCFVITAVNYKDLAFLSKVTKINCEKDVFNKEVAGFIVDNENLERIGMPNVKECNKLVEQSKVKESRRAAGPGEKRRRGEQPATRKTEE
;
A
#
# COMPACT_ATOMS: atom_id res chain seq x y z
N MET A 1 -9.72 4.47 12.02
CA MET A 1 -11.05 3.89 11.76
C MET A 1 -10.91 3.04 10.52
N ALA A 2 -11.17 1.74 10.64
CA ALA A 2 -11.10 0.83 9.51
C ALA A 2 -12.31 1.07 8.61
N ASP A 3 -12.08 1.44 7.36
CA ASP A 3 -13.18 1.61 6.41
C ASP A 3 -13.36 0.33 5.59
N PHE A 4 -14.20 -0.56 6.12
CA PHE A 4 -14.59 -1.78 5.42
C PHE A 4 -15.91 -1.62 4.65
N SER A 5 -16.40 -0.39 4.46
CA SER A 5 -17.70 -0.12 3.83
C SER A 5 -17.82 -0.64 2.39
N ASN A 6 -16.69 -0.94 1.73
CA ASN A 6 -16.63 -1.50 0.38
C ASN A 6 -16.27 -2.99 0.32
N VAL A 7 -16.07 -3.67 1.46
CA VAL A 7 -15.81 -5.11 1.49
C VAL A 7 -17.14 -5.85 1.59
N THR A 8 -17.61 -6.34 0.45
CA THR A 8 -18.81 -7.18 0.36
C THR A 8 -18.45 -8.65 0.64
N GLU A 9 -19.43 -9.45 1.07
CA GLU A 9 -19.20 -10.85 1.49
C GLU A 9 -18.66 -11.76 0.37
N ASP A 10 -18.79 -11.36 -0.89
CA ASP A 10 -18.28 -12.02 -2.10
C ASP A 10 -16.87 -11.55 -2.51
N CYS A 11 -16.26 -10.63 -1.76
CA CYS A 11 -14.93 -10.12 -2.04
C CYS A 11 -13.86 -11.19 -1.78
N THR A 12 -13.05 -11.48 -2.80
CA THR A 12 -11.89 -12.40 -2.70
C THR A 12 -10.55 -11.67 -2.60
N VAL A 13 -10.50 -10.41 -3.03
CA VAL A 13 -9.27 -9.59 -3.09
C VAL A 13 -9.54 -8.22 -2.48
N ILE A 14 -8.81 -7.89 -1.43
CA ILE A 14 -8.80 -6.54 -0.84
C ILE A 14 -7.60 -5.78 -1.40
N THR A 15 -7.81 -4.52 -1.81
CA THR A 15 -6.74 -3.63 -2.29
C THR A 15 -6.60 -2.41 -1.35
N GLY A 16 -5.47 -1.70 -1.45
CA GLY A 16 -5.21 -0.51 -0.61
C GLY A 16 -4.44 -0.83 0.67
N SER A 17 -5.00 -0.52 1.83
CA SER A 17 -4.40 -0.77 3.14
C SER A 17 -5.44 -1.30 4.11
N MET A 18 -5.13 -2.38 4.83
CA MET A 18 -6.04 -2.97 5.81
C MET A 18 -5.60 -2.56 7.22
N VAL A 19 -6.51 -1.96 7.99
CA VAL A 19 -6.26 -1.66 9.41
C VAL A 19 -7.40 -2.27 10.20
N ILE A 20 -7.10 -3.14 11.16
CA ILE A 20 -8.07 -3.74 12.07
C ILE A 20 -7.75 -3.25 13.47
N THR A 21 -8.74 -2.66 14.11
CA THR A 21 -8.64 -2.18 15.49
C THR A 21 -10.01 -2.26 16.14
N ASN A 22 -10.03 -2.55 17.44
CA ASN A 22 -11.25 -2.60 18.24
C ASN A 22 -11.01 -1.87 19.57
N MET A 23 -10.61 -0.60 19.46
CA MET A 23 -10.48 0.28 20.61
C MET A 23 -11.87 0.78 21.03
N ASN A 24 -12.20 0.64 22.32
CA ASN A 24 -13.42 1.18 22.94
C ASN A 24 -14.75 0.66 22.34
N ASP A 25 -14.79 -0.59 21.87
CA ASP A 25 -15.95 -1.17 21.14
C ASP A 25 -16.32 -0.41 19.84
N ILE A 26 -15.43 0.45 19.35
CA ILE A 26 -15.57 1.19 18.09
C ILE A 26 -14.72 0.45 17.05
N GLY A 27 -15.26 -0.64 16.52
CA GLY A 27 -14.62 -1.47 15.51
C GLY A 27 -15.48 -2.70 15.20
N PRO A 28 -15.18 -3.44 14.12
CA PRO A 28 -15.93 -4.65 13.84
C PRO A 28 -15.73 -5.67 14.97
N THR A 29 -16.81 -6.31 15.38
CA THR A 29 -16.74 -7.49 16.24
C THR A 29 -16.04 -8.64 15.51
N TYR A 30 -15.62 -9.66 16.27
CA TYR A 30 -15.01 -10.85 15.69
C TYR A 30 -15.95 -11.54 14.68
N GLU A 31 -17.26 -11.57 14.96
CA GLU A 31 -18.26 -12.16 14.07
C GLU A 31 -18.40 -11.37 12.77
N GLU A 32 -18.52 -10.04 12.88
CA GLU A 32 -18.63 -9.17 11.70
C GLU A 32 -17.41 -9.29 10.80
N ILE A 33 -16.19 -9.19 11.35
CA ILE A 33 -14.98 -9.30 10.53
C ILE A 33 -14.80 -10.70 9.93
N THR A 34 -15.20 -11.75 10.65
CA THR A 34 -15.19 -13.12 10.12
C THR A 34 -16.11 -13.24 8.92
N LYS A 35 -17.30 -12.64 8.97
CA LYS A 35 -18.24 -12.65 7.86
C LYS A 35 -17.67 -11.89 6.65
N MET A 36 -17.15 -10.68 6.90
CA MET A 36 -16.60 -9.81 5.86
C MET A 36 -15.39 -10.40 5.14
N LEU A 37 -14.53 -11.11 5.88
CA LEU A 37 -13.30 -11.70 5.33
C LEU A 37 -13.44 -13.18 4.96
N SER A 38 -14.65 -13.74 5.07
CA SER A 38 -14.89 -15.18 4.94
C SER A 38 -14.48 -15.78 3.60
N ASN A 39 -14.39 -14.98 2.53
CA ASN A 39 -14.01 -15.42 1.19
C ASN A 39 -12.71 -14.78 0.68
N VAL A 40 -12.04 -13.98 1.52
CA VAL A 40 -10.85 -13.23 1.13
C VAL A 40 -9.64 -14.16 1.05
N GLU A 41 -9.00 -14.18 -0.12
CA GLU A 41 -7.82 -14.99 -0.41
C GLU A 41 -6.56 -14.12 -0.56
N GLU A 42 -6.73 -12.86 -0.97
CA GLU A 42 -5.65 -11.88 -1.13
C GLU A 42 -5.94 -10.61 -0.32
N ILE A 43 -4.98 -10.20 0.51
CA ILE A 43 -5.06 -8.98 1.32
C ILE A 43 -3.90 -8.03 1.00
N PRO A 44 -4.08 -6.71 1.22
CA PRO A 44 -2.98 -5.77 1.10
C PRO A 44 -2.08 -5.82 2.33
N CYS A 45 -1.09 -4.93 2.36
CA CYS A 45 -0.37 -4.59 3.58
C CYS A 45 -1.34 -4.25 4.73
N PHE A 46 -1.06 -4.79 5.93
CA PHE A 46 -2.03 -4.77 7.03
C PHE A 46 -1.48 -4.32 8.39
N VAL A 47 -2.35 -3.78 9.23
CA VAL A 47 -2.09 -3.50 10.65
C VAL A 47 -3.23 -4.07 11.49
N ILE A 48 -2.89 -4.85 12.52
CA ILE A 48 -3.83 -5.34 13.52
C ILE A 48 -3.35 -4.83 14.87
N THR A 49 -4.12 -3.91 15.46
CA THR A 49 -3.71 -3.23 16.68
C THR A 49 -4.84 -2.99 17.65
N ALA A 50 -4.56 -3.17 18.94
CA ALA A 50 -5.54 -2.99 20.01
C ALA A 50 -6.83 -3.76 19.74
N VAL A 51 -6.70 -5.01 19.32
CA VAL A 51 -7.83 -5.94 19.23
C VAL A 51 -7.85 -6.86 20.45
N ASN A 52 -9.07 -7.21 20.85
CA ASN A 52 -9.33 -8.17 21.91
C ASN A 52 -9.79 -9.52 21.33
N TYR A 53 -9.06 -10.03 20.34
CA TYR A 53 -9.34 -11.34 19.74
C TYR A 53 -8.32 -12.36 20.22
N LYS A 54 -8.76 -13.60 20.43
CA LYS A 54 -7.87 -14.72 20.79
C LYS A 54 -7.02 -15.20 19.63
N ASP A 55 -7.57 -15.15 18.43
CA ASP A 55 -6.88 -15.48 17.20
C ASP A 55 -7.37 -14.62 16.03
N LEU A 56 -6.76 -14.78 14.86
CA LEU A 56 -7.18 -14.15 13.61
C LEU A 56 -7.60 -15.21 12.58
N ALA A 57 -8.32 -16.26 13.00
CA ALA A 57 -8.75 -17.33 12.10
C ALA A 57 -9.68 -16.85 10.97
N PHE A 58 -10.25 -15.64 11.09
CA PHE A 58 -10.92 -14.96 9.98
C PHE A 58 -10.02 -14.68 8.77
N LEU A 59 -8.68 -14.74 8.93
CA LEU A 59 -7.70 -14.68 7.84
C LEU A 59 -7.26 -16.07 7.35
N SER A 60 -7.91 -17.15 7.77
CA SER A 60 -7.47 -18.51 7.46
C SER A 60 -7.48 -18.85 5.97
N LYS A 61 -8.33 -18.20 5.16
CA LYS A 61 -8.36 -18.40 3.70
C LYS A 61 -7.33 -17.57 2.95
N VAL A 62 -6.67 -16.62 3.61
CA VAL A 62 -5.65 -15.79 2.96
C VAL A 62 -4.48 -16.66 2.53
N THR A 63 -4.19 -16.62 1.24
CA THR A 63 -3.06 -17.32 0.61
C THR A 63 -1.98 -16.36 0.16
N LYS A 64 -2.34 -15.09 -0.08
CA LYS A 64 -1.45 -14.08 -0.64
C LYS A 64 -1.58 -12.75 0.07
N ILE A 65 -0.43 -12.14 0.36
CA ILE A 65 -0.32 -10.77 0.87
C ILE A 65 0.39 -9.94 -0.20
N ASN A 66 -0.29 -8.90 -0.69
CA ASN A 66 0.19 -8.07 -1.79
C ASN A 66 0.33 -6.61 -1.35
N CYS A 67 1.56 -6.20 -1.05
CA CYS A 67 1.86 -4.83 -0.65
C CYS A 67 2.17 -3.96 -1.87
N GLU A 68 1.11 -3.55 -2.59
CA GLU A 68 1.24 -2.67 -3.77
C GLU A 68 1.85 -1.30 -3.44
N LYS A 69 1.75 -0.87 -2.18
CA LYS A 69 2.40 0.32 -1.65
C LYS A 69 3.08 -0.06 -0.34
N ASP A 70 4.34 0.34 -0.16
CA ASP A 70 4.98 0.27 1.15
C ASP A 70 4.43 1.40 2.02
N VAL A 71 3.29 1.12 2.64
CA VAL A 71 2.61 2.03 3.56
C VAL A 71 3.46 2.29 4.80
N PHE A 72 4.45 1.42 5.09
CA PHE A 72 5.19 1.43 6.34
C PHE A 72 6.64 1.91 6.20
N ASN A 73 7.15 2.05 4.97
CA ASN A 73 8.56 2.32 4.65
C ASN A 73 9.52 1.36 5.37
N LYS A 74 9.11 0.10 5.54
CA LYS A 74 9.79 -0.85 6.43
C LYS A 74 10.00 -2.23 5.83
N GLU A 75 9.71 -2.44 4.54
CA GLU A 75 9.81 -3.76 3.89
C GLU A 75 9.06 -4.90 4.61
N VAL A 76 8.03 -4.55 5.39
CA VAL A 76 7.24 -5.49 6.19
C VAL A 76 5.83 -5.57 5.61
N ALA A 77 5.28 -6.78 5.51
CA ALA A 77 3.96 -7.02 4.94
C ALA A 77 2.80 -6.68 5.89
N GLY A 78 3.06 -6.67 7.21
CA GLY A 78 2.08 -6.18 8.18
C GLY A 78 2.58 -6.15 9.62
N PHE A 79 1.82 -5.45 10.46
CA PHE A 79 2.10 -5.28 11.89
C PHE A 79 0.97 -5.88 12.74
N ILE A 80 1.35 -6.59 13.80
CA ILE A 80 0.45 -7.08 14.84
C ILE A 80 1.02 -6.56 16.16
N VAL A 81 0.37 -5.56 16.76
CA VAL A 81 0.91 -4.82 17.92
C VAL A 81 -0.19 -4.50 18.93
N ASP A 82 0.15 -4.43 20.21
CA ASP A 82 -0.77 -4.02 21.29
C ASP A 82 -2.05 -4.87 21.39
N ASN A 83 -1.96 -6.19 21.17
CA ASN A 83 -3.09 -7.12 21.29
C ASN A 83 -2.93 -7.97 22.55
N GLU A 84 -3.72 -7.67 23.59
CA GLU A 84 -3.53 -8.25 24.93
C GLU A 84 -3.83 -9.75 25.00
N ASN A 85 -4.84 -10.21 24.25
CA ASN A 85 -5.36 -11.57 24.33
C ASN A 85 -5.04 -12.43 23.10
N LEU A 86 -4.21 -11.94 22.18
CA LEU A 86 -3.91 -12.65 20.94
C LEU A 86 -2.90 -13.78 21.17
N GLU A 87 -3.37 -15.01 21.01
CA GLU A 87 -2.56 -16.22 21.19
C GLU A 87 -2.03 -16.77 19.86
N ARG A 88 -2.75 -16.53 18.76
CA ARG A 88 -2.45 -17.11 17.43
C ARG A 88 -2.77 -16.15 16.29
N ILE A 89 -1.90 -16.10 15.28
CA ILE A 89 -2.11 -15.25 14.09
C ILE A 89 -3.15 -15.85 13.12
N GLY A 90 -3.42 -17.16 13.14
CA GLY A 90 -4.53 -17.73 12.36
C GLY A 90 -4.38 -17.67 10.83
N MET A 91 -3.18 -17.49 10.29
CA MET A 91 -2.87 -17.40 8.85
C MET A 91 -2.03 -18.59 8.32
N PRO A 92 -2.50 -19.85 8.46
CA PRO A 92 -1.70 -21.03 8.11
C PRO A 92 -1.51 -21.23 6.60
N ASN A 93 -2.34 -20.60 5.76
CA ASN A 93 -2.40 -20.86 4.33
C ASN A 93 -1.64 -19.85 3.47
N VAL A 94 -0.98 -18.86 4.08
CA VAL A 94 -0.19 -17.87 3.34
C VAL A 94 1.01 -18.55 2.71
N LYS A 95 1.08 -18.46 1.39
CA LYS A 95 2.16 -19.01 0.56
C LYS A 95 3.00 -17.91 -0.07
N GLU A 96 2.40 -16.74 -0.32
CA GLU A 96 3.03 -15.64 -1.03
C GLU A 96 2.92 -14.35 -0.24
N CYS A 97 4.06 -13.71 0.01
CA CYS A 97 4.16 -12.34 0.52
C CYS A 97 4.96 -11.52 -0.49
N ASN A 98 4.25 -10.83 -1.38
CA ASN A 98 4.88 -10.03 -2.42
C ASN A 98 5.17 -8.63 -1.90
N LYS A 99 6.45 -8.25 -1.96
CA LYS A 99 6.89 -6.86 -1.74
C LYS A 99 6.58 -6.01 -2.97
N LEU A 100 6.64 -4.68 -2.78
CA LEU A 100 6.62 -3.68 -3.84
C LEU A 100 7.39 -4.16 -5.09
N VAL A 101 6.70 -4.29 -6.21
CA VAL A 101 7.37 -4.31 -7.51
C VAL A 101 7.83 -2.88 -7.75
N GLU A 102 9.13 -2.63 -7.58
CA GLU A 102 9.74 -1.38 -8.01
C GLU A 102 9.50 -1.24 -9.52
N GLN A 103 8.48 -0.48 -9.93
CA GLN A 103 8.33 -0.08 -11.33
C GLN A 103 9.34 1.03 -11.66
N SER A 104 10.62 0.76 -11.44
CA SER A 104 11.72 1.54 -11.98
C SER A 104 11.86 1.22 -13.47
N LYS A 105 10.88 1.61 -14.28
CA LYS A 105 11.10 1.79 -15.72
C LYS A 105 11.99 3.03 -15.87
N VAL A 106 13.30 2.83 -15.80
CA VAL A 106 14.28 3.77 -16.33
C VAL A 106 14.00 3.87 -17.83
N LYS A 107 13.27 4.91 -18.25
CA LYS A 107 13.32 5.38 -19.64
C LYS A 107 14.67 6.05 -19.82
N GLU A 108 15.68 5.24 -20.13
CA GLU A 108 16.91 5.73 -20.73
C GLU A 108 16.55 6.23 -22.15
N SER A 109 16.26 7.51 -22.29
CA SER A 109 16.25 8.16 -23.60
C SER A 109 17.55 8.94 -23.75
N ARG A 110 18.40 8.38 -24.61
CA ARG A 110 19.79 8.70 -24.87
C ARG A 110 20.05 10.20 -25.09
N ARG A 111 21.18 10.66 -24.53
CA ARG A 111 21.88 11.87 -24.98
C ARG A 111 22.15 11.77 -26.48
N ALA A 112 21.81 12.81 -27.23
CA ALA A 112 22.49 13.14 -28.48
C ALA A 112 23.10 14.53 -28.32
N ALA A 113 24.42 14.58 -28.18
CA ALA A 113 25.20 15.81 -28.18
C ALA A 113 25.76 16.07 -29.59
N GLY A 114 25.23 17.10 -30.26
CA GLY A 114 25.86 17.90 -31.33
C GLY A 114 26.19 17.23 -32.67
N PRO A 115 26.58 17.98 -33.73
CA PRO A 115 27.06 19.37 -33.71
C PRO A 115 26.45 20.33 -34.77
N GLY A 116 26.60 21.65 -34.51
CA GLY A 116 26.93 22.72 -35.48
C GLY A 116 26.02 23.03 -36.68
N GLU A 117 25.50 24.26 -36.78
CA GLU A 117 26.01 25.31 -37.70
C GLU A 117 25.01 26.45 -37.99
N LYS A 118 25.44 27.67 -37.64
CA LYS A 118 25.14 29.04 -38.11
C LYS A 118 24.00 29.25 -39.15
N ARG A 119 23.12 30.23 -38.90
CA ARG A 119 23.20 31.62 -39.44
C ARG A 119 22.02 32.50 -39.01
N ARG A 120 22.38 33.70 -38.53
CA ARG A 120 21.51 34.82 -38.12
C ARG A 120 20.94 35.54 -39.35
N ARG A 121 19.71 36.05 -39.26
CA ARG A 121 19.20 37.12 -40.13
C ARG A 121 18.25 38.03 -39.34
N GLY A 122 18.62 39.32 -39.23
CA GLY A 122 17.79 40.48 -38.86
C GLY A 122 17.20 40.45 -37.45
N GLU A 123 17.18 41.49 -36.62
CA GLU A 123 17.41 42.92 -36.74
C GLU A 123 17.68 43.41 -35.31
N GLN A 124 18.65 44.32 -35.15
CA GLN A 124 18.78 45.19 -33.98
C GLN A 124 18.01 46.49 -34.31
N PRO A 125 17.49 47.27 -33.34
CA PRO A 125 18.37 48.02 -32.43
C PRO A 125 17.85 48.20 -30.99
N ALA A 126 18.77 48.14 -30.01
CA ALA A 126 19.24 49.26 -29.15
C ALA A 126 18.20 49.77 -28.14
N THR A 127 18.43 49.63 -26.84
CA THR A 127 19.02 50.63 -25.93
C THR A 127 18.80 50.09 -24.49
N ARG A 128 19.48 50.43 -23.40
CA ARG A 128 20.74 51.11 -23.03
C ARG A 128 20.81 50.99 -21.49
N LYS A 129 21.97 50.59 -20.96
CA LYS A 129 22.53 50.81 -19.58
C LYS A 129 21.96 50.05 -18.36
N THR A 130 22.81 49.14 -17.88
CA THR A 130 23.41 48.93 -16.54
C THR A 130 22.93 49.76 -15.34
N GLU A 131 22.69 49.00 -14.25
CA GLU A 131 22.86 49.22 -12.80
C GLU A 131 23.15 50.63 -12.27
N GLU A 132 22.35 51.09 -11.30
CA GLU A 132 22.65 51.06 -9.85
C GLU A 132 21.34 51.12 -9.04
#